data_AF-A0A084SVA5-F1
#
_entry.id   AF-A0A084SVA5-F1
#
_cell.length_a   1.000
_cell.length_b   1.000
_cell.length_c   1.000
_cell.angle_alpha   90.00
_cell.angle_beta   90.00
_cell.angle_gamma   90.00
#
_symmetry.space_group_name_H-M   'P 1'
#
loop_
_entity.id
_entity.type
_entity.pdbx_description
1 polymer ?
#
loop_
_entity_poly.entity_id
_entity_poly.type
_entity_poly.pdbx_seq_one_letter_code
_entity_poly.pdbx_strand_id
1 'polypeptide(L)'
;MKRIVLALAVLLPTLALAAEANAPAKSAPKDSKFLVDYLSQTQKDFLKSIDGLSEAQWKFKPSPERWSVAEVAEHIILSEEMFGENLTGKILKTPAATAEQKAKTQGLEDKILQGIPDRTTKHKAPEKLQPASKFTSAKDAAKAFKDRRDANIALAKTTPESELRSHVSGPSPIGELDAYQWMLFMAAHGKRHVAQIEEVRTDPSFPKK
;
A
#
# COMPACT_ATOMS: atom_id res chain seq x y z
N MET A 1 58.81 68.68 2.18
CA MET A 1 57.55 69.20 1.60
C MET A 1 56.67 68.01 1.22
N LYS A 2 55.41 68.02 1.70
CA LYS A 2 54.23 67.17 1.38
C LYS A 2 54.42 65.66 1.21
N ARG A 3 53.87 64.95 2.21
CA ARG A 3 53.59 63.51 2.29
C ARG A 3 52.56 63.11 1.22
N ILE A 4 52.80 62.01 0.50
CA ILE A 4 51.77 61.26 -0.22
C ILE A 4 51.99 59.79 0.10
N VAL A 5 51.10 59.22 0.90
CA VAL A 5 51.04 57.78 1.17
C VAL A 5 50.09 57.19 0.14
N LEU A 6 50.61 56.47 -0.86
CA LEU A 6 49.81 55.67 -1.77
C LEU A 6 49.45 54.35 -1.06
N ALA A 7 48.18 54.20 -0.68
CA ALA A 7 47.63 52.93 -0.23
C ALA A 7 47.33 52.05 -1.45
N LEU A 8 48.05 50.94 -1.59
CA LEU A 8 47.85 49.94 -2.62
C LEU A 8 46.67 49.04 -2.21
N ALA A 9 45.51 49.23 -2.82
CA ALA A 9 44.35 48.36 -2.63
C ALA A 9 44.53 47.07 -3.45
N VAL A 10 44.79 45.95 -2.77
CA VAL A 10 44.81 44.62 -3.37
C VAL A 10 43.36 44.13 -3.50
N LEU A 11 42.86 44.08 -4.74
CA LEU A 11 41.56 43.52 -5.06
C LEU A 11 41.70 41.99 -5.20
N LEU A 12 41.20 41.22 -4.22
CA LEU A 12 41.07 39.77 -4.32
C LEU A 12 39.81 39.41 -5.12
N PRO A 13 39.88 38.49 -6.10
CA PRO A 13 38.69 38.02 -6.80
C PRO A 13 37.90 37.09 -5.88
N THR A 14 36.68 37.51 -5.50
CA THR A 14 35.73 36.64 -4.82
C THR A 14 35.23 35.56 -5.78
N LEU A 15 35.63 34.31 -5.53
CA LEU A 15 35.04 33.12 -6.15
C LEU A 15 33.55 33.06 -5.76
N ALA A 16 32.66 33.33 -6.70
CA ALA A 16 31.24 33.08 -6.51
C ALA A 16 31.01 31.56 -6.59
N LEU A 17 30.91 30.90 -5.44
CA LEU A 17 30.35 29.54 -5.35
C LEU A 17 28.87 29.65 -5.72
N ALA A 18 28.50 29.18 -6.91
CA ALA A 18 27.11 28.95 -7.26
C ALA A 18 26.57 27.85 -6.35
N ALA A 19 25.76 28.23 -5.36
CA ALA A 19 24.93 27.29 -4.63
C ALA A 19 23.86 26.80 -5.60
N GLU A 20 24.06 25.62 -6.20
CA GLU A 20 22.97 24.91 -6.86
C GLU A 20 21.91 24.61 -5.80
N ALA A 21 20.75 25.23 -5.99
CA ALA A 21 19.60 25.10 -5.12
C ALA A 21 19.22 23.63 -5.00
N ASN A 22 19.19 23.15 -3.77
CA ASN A 22 18.68 21.85 -3.37
C ASN A 22 17.16 21.83 -3.58
N ALA A 23 16.71 21.68 -4.83
CA ALA A 23 15.32 21.47 -5.14
C ALA A 23 14.91 20.10 -4.58
N PRO A 24 13.82 19.98 -3.81
CA PRO A 24 13.37 18.69 -3.32
C PRO A 24 13.13 17.78 -4.53
N ALA A 25 13.78 16.61 -4.55
CA ALA A 25 13.58 15.62 -5.59
C ALA A 25 12.07 15.38 -5.76
N LYS A 26 11.54 15.60 -6.97
CA LYS A 26 10.15 15.26 -7.28
C LYS A 26 9.97 13.79 -6.91
N SER A 27 8.97 13.49 -6.07
CA SER A 27 8.64 12.11 -5.71
C SER A 27 8.44 11.29 -6.99
N ALA A 28 8.89 10.04 -6.99
CA ALA A 28 8.70 9.14 -8.12
C ALA A 28 7.22 9.12 -8.57
N PRO A 29 6.95 9.03 -9.89
CA PRO A 29 5.59 9.02 -10.40
C PRO A 29 4.82 7.80 -9.88
N LYS A 30 3.56 8.01 -9.51
CA LYS A 30 2.63 6.97 -9.06
C LYS A 30 1.72 6.58 -10.22
N ASP A 31 2.35 6.07 -11.28
CA ASP A 31 1.71 5.68 -12.53
C ASP A 31 1.29 4.20 -12.53
N SER A 32 0.84 3.68 -13.68
CA SER A 32 0.53 2.24 -13.86
C SER A 32 1.68 1.31 -13.49
N LYS A 33 2.94 1.69 -13.79
CA LYS A 33 4.09 0.87 -13.44
C LYS A 33 4.25 0.80 -11.91
N PHE A 34 4.13 1.94 -11.23
CA PHE A 34 4.15 1.97 -9.76
C PHE A 34 3.06 1.09 -9.16
N LEU A 35 1.82 1.13 -9.68
CA LEU A 35 0.74 0.29 -9.18
C LEU A 35 1.05 -1.20 -9.32
N VAL A 36 1.50 -1.63 -10.49
CA VAL A 36 1.86 -3.04 -10.75
C VAL A 36 3.01 -3.48 -9.86
N ASP A 37 4.03 -2.65 -9.70
CA ASP A 37 5.18 -2.96 -8.84
C ASP A 37 4.75 -3.05 -7.38
N TYR A 38 3.90 -2.14 -6.90
CA TYR A 38 3.41 -2.14 -5.52
C TYR A 38 2.49 -3.33 -5.21
N LEU A 39 1.60 -3.71 -6.13
CA LEU A 39 0.80 -4.94 -6.04
C LEU A 39 1.71 -6.17 -6.00
N SER A 40 2.74 -6.23 -6.84
CA SER A 40 3.67 -7.35 -6.91
C SER A 40 4.56 -7.44 -5.67
N GLN A 41 5.01 -6.31 -5.12
CA GLN A 41 5.83 -6.27 -3.92
C GLN A 41 5.02 -6.73 -2.69
N THR A 42 3.84 -6.17 -2.49
CA THR A 42 2.97 -6.55 -1.36
C THR A 42 2.47 -7.99 -1.45
N GLN A 43 2.36 -8.54 -2.67
CA GLN A 43 2.14 -9.98 -2.87
C GLN A 43 3.30 -10.82 -2.31
N LYS A 44 4.54 -10.47 -2.68
CA LYS A 44 5.74 -11.17 -2.19
C LYS A 44 5.86 -11.06 -0.68
N ASP A 45 5.60 -9.89 -0.12
CA ASP A 45 5.67 -9.64 1.32
C ASP A 45 4.67 -10.54 2.08
N PHE A 46 3.43 -10.63 1.60
CA PHE A 46 2.44 -11.53 2.18
C PHE A 46 2.85 -12.99 2.08
N LEU A 47 3.22 -13.47 0.89
CA LEU A 47 3.61 -14.86 0.70
C LEU A 47 4.79 -15.24 1.58
N LYS A 48 5.78 -14.35 1.73
CA LYS A 48 6.92 -14.53 2.63
C LYS A 48 6.50 -14.58 4.10
N SER A 49 5.53 -13.75 4.52
CA SER A 49 5.11 -13.67 5.92
C SER A 49 4.51 -14.98 6.47
N ILE A 50 3.92 -15.80 5.59
CA ILE A 50 3.28 -17.07 5.93
C ILE A 50 4.09 -18.31 5.54
N ASP A 51 5.24 -18.12 4.89
CA ASP A 51 6.03 -19.22 4.35
C ASP A 51 6.65 -20.10 5.46
N GLY A 52 6.55 -21.41 5.26
CA GLY A 52 7.13 -22.43 6.14
C GLY A 52 6.60 -22.45 7.58
N LEU A 53 5.49 -21.79 7.91
CA LEU A 53 4.91 -21.83 9.26
C LEU A 53 4.49 -23.26 9.62
N SER A 54 4.80 -23.70 10.84
CA SER A 54 4.24 -24.94 11.38
C SER A 54 2.75 -24.78 11.67
N GLU A 55 2.03 -25.89 11.84
CA GLU A 55 0.60 -25.84 12.20
C GLU A 55 0.36 -25.08 13.52
N ALA A 56 1.22 -25.30 14.51
CA ALA A 56 1.16 -24.59 15.78
C ALA A 56 1.34 -23.08 15.60
N GLN A 57 2.28 -22.65 14.76
CA GLN A 57 2.50 -21.24 14.44
C GLN A 57 1.34 -20.63 13.63
N TRP A 58 0.79 -21.39 12.68
CA TRP A 58 -0.33 -20.97 11.84
C TRP A 58 -1.58 -20.67 12.66
N LYS A 59 -1.87 -21.54 13.64
CA LYS A 59 -3.08 -21.49 14.48
C LYS A 59 -2.87 -20.75 15.81
N PHE A 60 -1.65 -20.33 16.13
CA PHE A 60 -1.36 -19.65 17.39
C PHE A 60 -2.17 -18.36 17.52
N LYS A 61 -2.94 -18.25 18.60
CA LYS A 61 -3.66 -17.03 18.97
C LYS A 61 -2.95 -16.37 20.15
N PRO A 62 -2.45 -15.13 19.98
CA PRO A 62 -1.83 -14.38 21.07
C PRO A 62 -2.77 -14.05 22.25
N SER A 63 -4.09 -14.01 22.00
CA SER A 63 -5.17 -13.98 23.01
C SER A 63 -6.48 -14.41 22.34
N PRO A 64 -7.56 -14.72 23.09
CA PRO A 64 -8.85 -15.09 22.50
C PRO A 64 -9.41 -14.06 21.51
N GLU A 65 -9.16 -12.76 21.75
CA GLU A 65 -9.65 -11.62 20.98
C GLU A 65 -8.72 -11.22 19.82
N ARG A 66 -7.49 -11.74 19.80
CA ARG A 66 -6.50 -11.47 18.75
C ARG A 66 -6.54 -12.56 17.69
N TRP A 67 -6.40 -12.15 16.43
CA TRP A 67 -6.31 -13.09 15.31
C TRP A 67 -4.96 -13.80 15.29
N SER A 68 -5.00 -15.08 14.95
CA SER A 68 -3.87 -15.91 14.54
C SER A 68 -3.37 -15.51 13.15
N VAL A 69 -2.22 -16.06 12.73
CA VAL A 69 -1.73 -15.86 11.36
C VAL A 69 -2.74 -16.39 10.33
N ALA A 70 -3.38 -17.54 10.62
CA ALA A 70 -4.42 -18.11 9.79
C ALA A 70 -5.61 -17.15 9.57
N GLU A 71 -6.11 -16.57 10.66
CA GLU A 71 -7.23 -15.64 10.65
C GLU A 71 -6.90 -14.33 9.92
N VAL A 72 -5.68 -13.80 10.09
CA VAL A 72 -5.23 -12.61 9.35
C VAL A 72 -5.08 -12.92 7.86
N ALA A 73 -4.51 -14.06 7.50
CA ALA A 73 -4.36 -14.46 6.10
C ALA A 73 -5.72 -14.65 5.41
N GLU A 74 -6.67 -15.29 6.08
CA GLU A 74 -8.03 -15.44 5.55
C GLU A 74 -8.70 -14.08 5.31
N HIS A 75 -8.57 -13.14 6.25
CA HIS A 75 -9.09 -11.79 6.08
C HIS A 75 -8.52 -11.07 4.83
N ILE A 76 -7.20 -11.16 4.62
CA ILE A 76 -6.55 -10.60 3.42
C ILE A 76 -7.14 -11.24 2.17
N ILE A 77 -7.25 -12.57 2.14
CA ILE A 77 -7.73 -13.33 0.99
C ILE A 77 -9.18 -12.95 0.64
N LEU A 78 -10.07 -12.88 1.63
CA LEU A 78 -11.45 -12.41 1.43
C LEU A 78 -11.51 -10.96 0.92
N SER A 79 -10.59 -10.11 1.40
CA SER A 79 -10.50 -8.72 0.96
C SER A 79 -10.03 -8.61 -0.49
N GLU A 80 -9.04 -9.39 -0.94
CA GLU A 80 -8.58 -9.45 -2.33
C GLU A 80 -9.72 -9.76 -3.31
N GLU A 81 -10.52 -10.78 -2.97
CA GLU A 81 -11.66 -11.22 -3.77
C GLU A 81 -12.73 -10.12 -3.82
N MET A 82 -13.14 -9.60 -2.66
CA MET A 82 -14.11 -8.51 -2.60
C MET A 82 -13.67 -7.28 -3.40
N PHE A 83 -12.40 -6.86 -3.27
CA PHE A 83 -11.89 -5.71 -4.00
C PHE A 83 -11.84 -5.97 -5.51
N GLY A 84 -11.33 -7.13 -5.95
CA GLY A 84 -11.27 -7.51 -7.36
C GLY A 84 -12.65 -7.62 -8.01
N GLU A 85 -13.61 -8.23 -7.32
CA GLU A 85 -15.01 -8.32 -7.76
C GLU A 85 -15.69 -6.95 -7.82
N ASN A 86 -15.45 -6.07 -6.84
CA ASN A 86 -16.00 -4.72 -6.89
C ASN A 86 -15.38 -3.90 -8.03
N LEU A 87 -14.07 -4.01 -8.26
CA LEU A 87 -13.38 -3.33 -9.35
C LEU A 87 -13.97 -3.71 -10.71
N THR A 88 -14.02 -5.01 -11.01
CA THR A 88 -14.46 -5.52 -12.31
C THR A 88 -15.98 -5.54 -12.48
N GLY A 89 -16.70 -5.80 -11.39
CA GLY A 89 -18.15 -5.98 -11.40
C GLY A 89 -18.95 -4.70 -11.20
N LYS A 90 -18.35 -3.65 -10.61
CA LYS A 90 -19.05 -2.42 -10.24
C LYS A 90 -18.29 -1.15 -10.66
N ILE A 91 -17.08 -0.94 -10.15
CA ILE A 91 -16.38 0.36 -10.26
C ILE A 91 -16.06 0.68 -11.72
N LEU A 92 -15.42 -0.23 -12.45
CA LEU A 92 -15.10 -0.04 -13.87
C LEU A 92 -16.34 -0.05 -14.80
N LYS A 93 -17.53 -0.31 -14.25
CA LYS A 93 -18.81 -0.22 -14.97
C LYS A 93 -19.59 1.05 -14.65
N THR A 94 -19.08 1.89 -13.75
CA THR A 94 -19.69 3.20 -13.51
C THR A 94 -19.52 4.09 -14.75
N PRO A 95 -20.38 5.12 -14.93
CA PRO A 95 -20.09 6.15 -15.92
C PRO A 95 -18.80 6.88 -15.59
N ALA A 96 -18.12 7.40 -16.61
CA ALA A 96 -16.95 8.25 -16.40
C ALA A 96 -17.28 9.40 -15.43
N ALA A 97 -16.44 9.55 -14.41
CA ALA A 97 -16.60 10.52 -13.35
C ALA A 97 -16.56 11.96 -13.87
N THR A 98 -17.40 12.81 -13.28
CA THR A 98 -17.39 14.25 -13.55
C THR A 98 -16.08 14.90 -13.07
N ALA A 99 -15.79 16.12 -13.53
CA ALA A 99 -14.64 16.88 -13.05
C ALA A 99 -14.66 17.09 -11.52
N GLU A 100 -15.85 17.30 -10.94
CA GLU A 100 -16.02 17.45 -9.49
C GLU A 100 -15.67 16.16 -8.73
N GLN A 101 -16.12 15.01 -9.23
CA GLN A 101 -15.79 13.71 -8.63
C GLN A 101 -14.28 13.42 -8.71
N LYS A 102 -13.66 13.70 -9.86
CA LYS A 102 -12.20 13.55 -10.03
C LYS A 102 -11.42 14.50 -9.12
N ALA A 103 -11.91 15.71 -8.86
CA ALA A 103 -11.25 16.64 -7.95
C ALA A 103 -11.18 16.10 -6.51
N LYS A 104 -12.18 15.31 -6.07
CA LYS A 104 -12.22 14.69 -4.74
C LYS A 104 -11.15 13.62 -4.54
N THR A 105 -10.66 13.02 -5.63
CA THR A 105 -9.66 11.95 -5.58
C THR A 105 -8.22 12.44 -5.72
N GLN A 106 -7.99 13.72 -6.04
CA GLN A 106 -6.64 14.24 -6.31
C GLN A 106 -5.72 14.14 -5.09
N GLY A 107 -4.53 13.58 -5.29
CA GLY A 107 -3.47 13.53 -4.29
C GLY A 107 -3.74 12.57 -3.12
N LEU A 108 -4.70 11.65 -3.25
CA LEU A 108 -5.00 10.68 -2.20
C LEU A 108 -4.00 9.52 -2.14
N GLU A 109 -3.10 9.36 -3.13
CA GLU A 109 -2.16 8.24 -3.17
C GLU A 109 -1.24 8.19 -1.96
N ASP A 110 -0.70 9.33 -1.50
CA ASP A 110 0.16 9.36 -0.31
C ASP A 110 -0.63 9.05 0.96
N LYS A 111 -1.88 9.52 1.05
CA LYS A 111 -2.79 9.15 2.15
C LYS A 111 -3.06 7.64 2.15
N ILE A 112 -3.19 7.02 0.98
CA ILE A 112 -3.35 5.57 0.87
C ILE A 112 -2.07 4.85 1.30
N LEU A 113 -0.93 5.24 0.72
CA LEU A 113 0.36 4.56 0.91
C LEU A 113 0.89 4.67 2.35
N GLN A 114 0.55 5.74 3.06
CA GLN A 114 1.02 5.98 4.42
C GLN A 114 -0.07 5.66 5.46
N GLY A 115 -1.31 6.08 5.23
CA GLY A 115 -2.40 5.96 6.19
C GLY A 115 -3.01 4.57 6.29
N ILE A 116 -3.21 3.86 5.17
CA ILE A 116 -3.83 2.53 5.21
C ILE A 116 -2.94 1.50 5.91
N PRO A 117 -1.60 1.46 5.68
CA PRO A 117 -0.72 0.57 6.41
C PRO A 117 -0.58 0.90 7.89
N ASP A 118 -0.91 2.12 8.32
CA ASP A 118 -0.69 2.58 9.70
C ASP A 118 -1.54 1.81 10.73
N ARG A 119 -0.88 1.02 11.57
CA ARG A 119 -1.47 0.14 12.57
C ARG A 119 -1.79 0.82 13.91
N THR A 120 -1.51 2.12 14.08
CA THR A 120 -1.75 2.87 15.33
C THR A 120 -3.19 2.78 15.82
N THR A 121 -4.16 2.83 14.91
CA THR A 121 -5.59 2.65 15.20
C THR A 121 -6.06 1.29 14.69
N LYS A 122 -6.79 0.53 15.51
CA LYS A 122 -7.32 -0.79 15.14
C LYS A 122 -8.82 -0.67 14.85
N HIS A 123 -9.25 -1.30 13.77
CA HIS A 123 -10.65 -1.30 13.34
C HIS A 123 -11.20 -2.73 13.35
N LYS A 124 -12.48 -2.88 13.65
CA LYS A 124 -13.18 -4.16 13.50
C LYS A 124 -13.47 -4.39 12.02
N ALA A 125 -13.18 -5.60 11.54
CA ALA A 125 -13.52 -5.97 10.17
C ALA A 125 -15.04 -6.11 10.01
N PRO A 126 -15.60 -5.72 8.85
CA PRO A 126 -16.98 -6.04 8.49
C PRO A 126 -17.25 -7.54 8.60
N GLU A 127 -18.45 -7.93 8.98
CA GLU A 127 -18.85 -9.33 9.22
C GLU A 127 -18.46 -10.27 8.07
N LYS A 128 -18.75 -9.88 6.83
CA LYS A 128 -18.42 -10.65 5.62
C LYS A 128 -16.91 -10.88 5.37
N LEU A 129 -16.06 -10.11 6.04
CA LEU A 129 -14.59 -10.20 5.94
C LEU A 129 -13.97 -10.79 7.21
N GLN A 130 -14.77 -11.22 8.18
CA GLN A 130 -14.25 -11.92 9.35
C GLN A 130 -13.86 -13.35 8.96
N PRO A 131 -12.77 -13.88 9.53
CA PRO A 131 -12.29 -15.22 9.23
C PRO A 131 -13.29 -16.27 9.75
N ALA A 132 -13.49 -17.32 8.96
CA ALA A 132 -14.37 -18.45 9.26
C ALA A 132 -13.62 -19.80 9.22
N SER A 133 -12.29 -19.76 9.36
CA SER A 133 -11.39 -20.93 9.32
C SER A 133 -11.47 -21.73 8.01
N LYS A 134 -11.55 -21.02 6.87
CA LYS A 134 -11.68 -21.64 5.55
C LYS A 134 -10.41 -22.35 5.06
N PHE A 135 -9.22 -21.90 5.52
CA PHE A 135 -7.95 -22.42 5.04
C PHE A 135 -7.30 -23.36 6.05
N THR A 136 -7.09 -24.62 5.65
CA THR A 136 -6.51 -25.66 6.49
C THR A 136 -5.00 -25.53 6.69
N SER A 137 -4.30 -24.88 5.76
CA SER A 137 -2.84 -24.68 5.84
C SER A 137 -2.39 -23.35 5.24
N ALA A 138 -1.19 -22.90 5.62
CA ALA A 138 -0.53 -21.74 5.03
C ALA A 138 -0.31 -21.91 3.51
N LYS A 139 -0.07 -23.14 3.04
CA LYS A 139 0.09 -23.45 1.61
C LYS A 139 -1.19 -23.21 0.82
N ASP A 140 -2.34 -23.62 1.37
CA ASP A 140 -3.64 -23.44 0.72
C ASP A 140 -4.01 -21.95 0.67
N ALA A 141 -3.78 -21.23 1.78
CA ALA A 141 -3.95 -19.79 1.85
C ALA A 141 -3.04 -19.06 0.84
N ALA A 142 -1.77 -19.45 0.74
CA ALA A 142 -0.81 -18.87 -0.21
C ALA A 142 -1.27 -19.06 -1.66
N LYS A 143 -1.77 -20.24 -2.01
CA LYS A 143 -2.30 -20.50 -3.35
C LYS A 143 -3.52 -19.62 -3.64
N ALA A 144 -4.51 -19.61 -2.74
CA ALA A 144 -5.73 -18.84 -2.93
C ALA A 144 -5.46 -17.33 -3.03
N PHE A 145 -4.59 -16.80 -2.19
CA PHE A 145 -4.14 -15.41 -2.28
C PHE A 145 -3.45 -15.13 -3.61
N LYS A 146 -2.49 -15.98 -4.01
CA LYS A 146 -1.72 -15.80 -5.24
C LYS A 146 -2.63 -15.75 -6.47
N ASP A 147 -3.58 -16.68 -6.58
CA ASP A 147 -4.51 -16.72 -7.71
C ASP A 147 -5.32 -15.40 -7.81
N ARG A 148 -5.83 -14.89 -6.67
CA ARG A 148 -6.59 -13.64 -6.61
C ARG A 148 -5.74 -12.42 -6.94
N ARG A 149 -4.55 -12.32 -6.33
CA ARG A 149 -3.65 -11.19 -6.54
C ARG A 149 -3.06 -11.17 -7.94
N ASP A 150 -2.78 -12.32 -8.55
CA ASP A 150 -2.35 -12.41 -9.95
C ASP A 150 -3.42 -11.88 -10.91
N ALA A 151 -4.70 -12.19 -10.67
CA ALA A 151 -5.81 -11.62 -11.44
C ALA A 151 -5.91 -10.09 -11.27
N ASN A 152 -5.75 -9.60 -10.04
CA ASN A 152 -5.73 -8.15 -9.76
C ASN A 152 -4.53 -7.45 -10.43
N ILE A 153 -3.34 -8.07 -10.45
CA ILE A 153 -2.17 -7.56 -11.17
C ILE A 153 -2.41 -7.57 -12.69
N ALA A 154 -3.02 -8.63 -13.21
CA ALA A 154 -3.37 -8.72 -14.63
C ALA A 154 -4.31 -7.58 -15.03
N LEU A 155 -5.35 -7.30 -14.23
CA LEU A 155 -6.25 -6.17 -14.44
C LEU A 155 -5.50 -4.83 -14.51
N ALA A 156 -4.55 -4.59 -13.59
CA ALA A 156 -3.74 -3.36 -13.58
C ALA A 156 -2.84 -3.23 -14.82
N LYS A 157 -2.35 -4.35 -15.36
CA LYS A 157 -1.49 -4.36 -16.56
C LYS A 157 -2.25 -4.16 -17.85
N THR A 158 -3.48 -4.67 -17.93
CA THR A 158 -4.27 -4.68 -19.17
C THR A 158 -5.24 -3.51 -19.29
N THR A 159 -5.49 -2.79 -18.18
CA THR A 159 -6.36 -1.62 -18.17
C THR A 159 -5.51 -0.34 -18.24
N PRO A 160 -5.74 0.55 -19.23
CA PRO A 160 -5.02 1.82 -19.30
C PRO A 160 -5.20 2.65 -18.03
N GLU A 161 -4.16 3.35 -17.59
CA GLU A 161 -4.23 4.22 -16.41
C GLU A 161 -5.38 5.22 -16.53
N SER A 162 -5.54 5.84 -17.70
CA SER A 162 -6.61 6.80 -17.97
C SER A 162 -8.01 6.23 -17.71
N GLU A 163 -8.19 4.93 -17.91
CA GLU A 163 -9.44 4.23 -17.63
C GLU A 163 -9.57 3.89 -16.14
N LEU A 164 -8.50 3.44 -15.48
CA LEU A 164 -8.52 3.25 -14.03
C LEU A 164 -8.80 4.57 -13.27
N ARG A 165 -8.39 5.70 -13.84
CA ARG A 165 -8.60 7.05 -13.31
C ARG A 165 -9.94 7.67 -13.72
N SER A 166 -10.68 7.07 -14.66
CA SER A 166 -11.93 7.63 -15.17
C SER A 166 -13.13 7.28 -14.29
N HIS A 167 -13.05 6.22 -13.49
CA HIS A 167 -14.16 5.70 -12.68
C HIS A 167 -13.94 5.96 -11.19
N VAL A 168 -14.86 6.69 -10.57
CA VAL A 168 -14.81 7.06 -9.13
C VAL A 168 -15.94 6.37 -8.38
N SER A 169 -15.61 5.74 -7.25
CA SER A 169 -16.58 5.04 -6.42
C SER A 169 -16.23 5.11 -4.93
N GLY A 170 -17.24 4.94 -4.09
CA GLY A 170 -17.15 5.00 -2.64
C GLY A 170 -18.38 4.41 -1.97
N PRO A 171 -18.47 4.50 -0.63
CA PRO A 171 -17.48 5.10 0.26
C PRO A 171 -16.28 4.16 0.54
N SER A 172 -15.09 4.74 0.68
CA SER A 172 -13.95 4.12 1.37
C SER A 172 -13.73 4.81 2.73
N PRO A 173 -12.90 4.26 3.64
CA PRO A 173 -12.54 4.92 4.89
C PRO A 173 -11.91 6.32 4.74
N ILE A 174 -11.40 6.68 3.56
CA ILE A 174 -10.77 7.97 3.28
C ILE A 174 -11.52 8.80 2.24
N GLY A 175 -12.77 8.44 1.92
CA GLY A 175 -13.62 9.12 0.94
C GLY A 175 -13.81 8.32 -0.35
N GLU A 176 -14.20 9.00 -1.42
CA GLU A 176 -14.30 8.41 -2.75
C GLU A 176 -12.91 8.19 -3.34
N LEU A 177 -12.73 7.11 -4.08
CA LEU A 177 -11.47 6.75 -4.74
C LEU A 177 -11.74 6.42 -6.21
N ASP A 178 -10.79 6.73 -7.08
CA ASP A 178 -10.81 6.17 -8.44
C ASP A 178 -10.41 4.68 -8.45
N ALA A 179 -10.62 3.97 -9.55
CA ALA A 179 -10.31 2.54 -9.63
C ALA A 179 -8.81 2.24 -9.43
N TYR A 180 -7.92 3.11 -9.90
CA TYR A 180 -6.48 3.01 -9.64
C TYR A 180 -6.21 3.03 -8.12
N GLN A 181 -6.81 3.99 -7.42
CA GLN A 181 -6.65 4.19 -6.00
C GLN A 181 -7.29 3.08 -5.18
N TRP A 182 -8.38 2.47 -5.64
CA TRP A 182 -8.93 1.26 -5.04
C TRP A 182 -7.96 0.06 -5.14
N MET A 183 -7.26 -0.08 -6.26
CA MET A 183 -6.19 -1.10 -6.39
C MET A 183 -4.99 -0.79 -5.49
N LEU A 184 -4.64 0.50 -5.37
CA LEU A 184 -3.58 0.93 -4.45
C LEU A 184 -3.97 0.68 -2.99
N PHE A 185 -5.22 0.93 -2.64
CA PHE A 185 -5.81 0.66 -1.33
C PHE A 185 -5.75 -0.84 -1.00
N MET A 186 -6.15 -1.71 -1.94
CA MET A 186 -6.05 -3.17 -1.81
C MET A 186 -4.61 -3.61 -1.46
N ALA A 187 -3.62 -3.11 -2.19
CA ALA A 187 -2.21 -3.41 -1.92
C ALA A 187 -1.77 -2.90 -0.53
N ALA A 188 -2.14 -1.68 -0.17
CA ALA A 188 -1.80 -1.07 1.12
C ALA A 188 -2.50 -1.76 2.31
N HIS A 189 -3.72 -2.23 2.13
CA HIS A 189 -4.44 -3.06 3.09
C HIS A 189 -3.72 -4.40 3.33
N GLY A 190 -3.25 -5.06 2.26
CA GLY A 190 -2.40 -6.24 2.39
C GLY A 190 -1.16 -5.95 3.25
N LYS A 191 -0.45 -4.85 2.98
CA LYS A 191 0.73 -4.42 3.77
C LYS A 191 0.39 -4.20 5.25
N ARG A 192 -0.75 -3.54 5.53
CA ARG A 192 -1.25 -3.36 6.90
C ARG A 192 -1.38 -4.70 7.64
N HIS A 193 -1.91 -5.72 6.99
CA HIS A 193 -2.16 -7.00 7.64
C HIS A 193 -0.95 -7.93 7.64
N VAL A 194 0.03 -7.74 6.75
CA VAL A 194 1.37 -8.33 6.92
C VAL A 194 2.02 -7.84 8.20
N ALA A 195 1.93 -6.54 8.51
CA ALA A 195 2.42 -6.02 9.80
C ALA A 195 1.70 -6.67 10.99
N GLN A 196 0.40 -6.94 10.87
CA GLN A 196 -0.36 -7.67 11.89
C GLN A 196 0.11 -9.13 12.05
N ILE A 197 0.50 -9.81 10.96
CA ILE A 197 1.11 -11.15 11.04
C ILE A 197 2.44 -11.08 11.81
N GLU A 198 3.27 -10.08 11.53
CA GLU A 198 4.53 -9.91 12.25
C GLU A 198 4.30 -9.59 13.74
N GLU A 199 3.29 -8.78 14.09
CA GLU A 199 2.88 -8.56 15.49
C GLU A 199 2.58 -9.90 16.21
N VAL A 200 1.83 -10.81 15.57
CA VAL A 200 1.54 -12.15 16.12
C VAL A 200 2.82 -12.96 16.33
N ARG A 201 3.76 -12.90 15.38
CA ARG A 201 5.02 -13.66 15.41
C ARG A 201 6.00 -13.14 16.46
N THR A 202 5.88 -11.87 16.85
CA THR A 202 6.68 -11.27 17.93
C THR A 202 6.14 -11.52 19.34
N ASP A 203 4.98 -12.19 19.47
CA ASP A 203 4.46 -12.55 20.79
C ASP A 203 5.43 -13.50 21.51
N PRO A 204 5.75 -13.27 22.80
CA PRO A 204 6.70 -14.12 23.54
C PRO A 204 6.30 -15.60 23.61
N SER A 205 5.01 -15.91 23.47
CA SER A 205 4.49 -17.27 23.50
C SER A 205 4.36 -17.89 22.10
N PHE A 206 4.79 -17.19 21.05
CA PHE A 206 4.75 -17.71 19.69
C PHE A 206 5.58 -18.99 19.57
N PRO A 207 5.04 -20.10 19.02
CA PRO A 207 5.74 -21.37 18.99
C PRO A 207 7.07 -21.28 18.22
N LYS A 208 8.12 -21.89 18.78
CA LYS A 208 9.40 -22.09 18.10
C LYS A 208 9.27 -23.22 17.08
N LYS A 209 10.06 -23.15 16.01
CA LYS A 209 10.24 -24.29 15.08
C LYS A 209 11.18 -25.31 15.70
#